data_AF-A0A2E9CX62-F1
#
_entry.id   AF-A0A2E9CX62-F1
#
_cell.length_a   1.000
_cell.length_b   1.000
_cell.length_c   1.000
_cell.angle_alpha   90.00
_cell.angle_beta   90.00
_cell.angle_gamma   90.00
#
_symmetry.space_group_name_H-M   'P 1'
#
loop_
_entity.id
_entity.type
_entity.pdbx_description
1 polymer ?
#
loop_
_entity_poly.entity_id
_entity_poly.type
_entity_poly.pdbx_seq_one_letter_code
_entity_poly.pdbx_strand_id
1 'polypeptide(L)'
;MNALLAVVKDKKTILIANEGRLLKKCLLGFLLLSFILQTNDFGIIVRNTLIDAYLQVSVFVGFTLFFFLGVDALTKFNIAKTLIKTKKIHVILASALGTLPGCGGAIIVVTQYIQGKISFGALVAVLTSTMGDAAFLLLSKEPKQGLLVFLIAGITGIITGYLVDIFNKDKFLIDQKKIKIEFEKVTETFVSKFNLFWILIFFPGFIIGIFLAFQVDLNQYIFTTKNFDIIAFIGGTGAIISIFMWTLNPLSDFQCSTEKSRSFISRSIDTTNFVTTWVVCGFLVYESFIYFSSIDLKQLFDVWVTMVPLIAIFFGFVPGCGPQILVTTFYLNGFIPFSAELGNAISNDGDALFPAIALAPKAAILATLYSGVPAIIVAYSYMFLFE
;
A
#
# COMPACT_ATOMS: atom_id res chain seq x y z
N MET A 1 22.71 -41.25 -18.70
CA MET A 1 22.82 -40.18 -19.72
C MET A 1 21.60 -39.26 -19.75
N ASN A 2 20.37 -39.79 -19.79
CA ASN A 2 19.13 -38.99 -19.80
C ASN A 2 18.89 -38.13 -18.55
N ALA A 3 19.24 -38.62 -17.34
CA ALA A 3 19.12 -37.84 -16.11
C ALA A 3 20.09 -36.65 -16.06
N LEU A 4 21.31 -36.82 -16.59
CA LEU A 4 22.35 -35.78 -16.59
C LEU A 4 22.04 -34.70 -17.63
N LEU A 5 21.53 -35.10 -18.80
CA LEU A 5 21.00 -34.19 -19.81
C LEU A 5 19.75 -33.44 -19.35
N ALA A 6 18.86 -34.09 -18.58
CA ALA A 6 17.71 -33.43 -17.97
C ALA A 6 18.14 -32.37 -16.95
N VAL A 7 19.08 -32.69 -16.06
CA VAL A 7 19.62 -31.74 -15.08
C VAL A 7 20.31 -30.54 -15.75
N VAL A 8 21.09 -30.76 -16.82
CA VAL A 8 21.74 -29.67 -17.56
C VAL A 8 20.70 -28.81 -18.29
N LYS A 9 19.66 -29.43 -18.87
CA LYS A 9 18.58 -28.71 -19.55
C LYS A 9 17.75 -27.90 -18.54
N ASP A 10 17.39 -28.47 -17.40
CA ASP A 10 16.66 -27.79 -16.34
C ASP A 10 17.47 -26.64 -15.74
N LYS A 11 18.76 -26.85 -15.44
CA LYS A 11 19.65 -25.76 -14.99
C LYS A 11 19.77 -24.62 -16.00
N LYS A 12 19.91 -24.94 -17.29
CA LYS A 12 19.98 -23.93 -18.36
C LYS A 12 18.65 -23.17 -18.50
N THR A 13 17.52 -23.85 -18.33
CA THR A 13 16.18 -23.25 -18.39
C THR A 13 15.95 -22.30 -17.21
N ILE A 14 16.39 -22.68 -16.01
CA ILE A 14 16.32 -21.85 -14.80
C ILE A 14 17.23 -20.62 -14.91
N LEU A 15 18.45 -20.78 -15.44
CA LEU A 15 19.40 -19.69 -15.60
C LEU A 15 18.91 -18.65 -16.63
N ILE A 16 18.39 -19.10 -17.78
CA ILE A 16 17.78 -18.23 -18.80
C ILE A 16 16.54 -17.50 -18.25
N ALA A 17 15.71 -18.18 -17.44
CA ALA A 17 14.54 -17.56 -16.82
C ALA A 17 14.93 -16.46 -15.81
N ASN A 18 16.00 -16.68 -15.03
CA ASN A 18 16.53 -15.69 -14.09
C ASN A 18 17.15 -14.47 -14.80
N GLU A 19 17.92 -14.69 -15.87
CA GLU A 19 18.52 -13.60 -16.67
C GLU A 19 17.46 -12.75 -17.39
N GLY A 20 16.45 -13.39 -18.00
CA GLY A 20 15.34 -12.68 -18.63
C GLY A 20 14.50 -11.87 -17.64
N ARG A 21 14.37 -12.35 -16.40
CA ARG A 21 13.69 -11.62 -15.32
C ARG A 21 14.49 -10.41 -14.87
N LEU A 22 15.80 -10.58 -14.67
CA LEU A 22 16.71 -9.49 -14.29
C LEU A 22 16.72 -8.39 -15.36
N LEU A 23 16.75 -8.75 -16.64
CA LEU A 23 16.71 -7.79 -17.75
C LEU A 23 15.45 -6.91 -17.71
N LYS A 24 14.27 -7.49 -17.44
CA LYS A 24 13.02 -6.73 -17.30
C LYS A 24 13.06 -5.76 -16.12
N LYS A 25 13.64 -6.18 -14.99
CA LYS A 25 13.83 -5.29 -13.82
C LYS A 25 14.78 -4.15 -14.15
N CYS A 26 15.92 -4.43 -14.79
CA CYS A 26 16.88 -3.42 -15.24
C CYS A 26 16.26 -2.39 -16.17
N LEU A 27 15.42 -2.83 -17.12
CA LEU A 27 14.73 -1.94 -18.02
C LEU A 27 13.74 -1.02 -17.28
N LEU A 28 12.95 -1.59 -16.36
CA LEU A 28 12.01 -0.79 -15.54
C LEU A 28 12.75 0.19 -14.62
N GLY A 29 13.77 -0.28 -13.90
CA GLY A 29 14.58 0.57 -13.02
C GLY A 29 15.26 1.71 -13.77
N PHE A 30 15.80 1.44 -14.97
CA PHE A 30 16.37 2.47 -15.84
C PHE A 30 15.31 3.49 -16.29
N LEU A 31 14.12 3.03 -16.68
CA LEU A 31 13.02 3.90 -17.07
C LEU A 31 12.61 4.83 -15.91
N LEU A 32 12.44 4.28 -14.70
CA LEU A 32 12.11 5.07 -13.51
C LEU A 32 13.19 6.12 -13.22
N LEU A 33 14.47 5.73 -13.24
CA LEU A 33 15.58 6.66 -13.03
C LEU A 33 15.63 7.75 -14.12
N SER A 34 15.29 7.42 -15.37
CA SER A 34 15.25 8.39 -16.46
C SER A 34 14.18 9.46 -16.27
N PHE A 35 13.01 9.10 -15.69
CA PHE A 35 11.95 10.06 -15.37
C PHE A 35 12.35 10.99 -14.22
N ILE A 36 13.11 10.49 -13.24
CA ILE A 36 13.61 11.29 -12.11
C ILE A 36 14.55 12.41 -12.57
N LEU A 37 15.34 12.14 -13.61
CA LEU A 37 16.35 13.07 -14.13
C LEU A 37 15.74 14.17 -15.02
N GLN A 38 14.44 14.13 -15.31
CA GLN A 38 13.80 15.17 -16.11
C GLN A 38 13.73 16.50 -15.33
N THR A 39 14.06 17.60 -16.02
CA THR A 39 14.07 18.95 -15.44
C THR A 39 12.75 19.71 -15.59
N ASN A 40 11.81 19.18 -16.38
CA ASN A 40 10.53 19.82 -16.68
C ASN A 40 9.56 19.70 -15.48
N ASP A 41 8.40 20.36 -15.56
CA ASP A 41 7.36 20.29 -14.51
C ASP A 41 6.95 18.86 -14.18
N PHE A 42 6.85 18.00 -15.20
CA PHE A 42 6.61 16.57 -15.01
C PHE A 42 7.69 15.89 -14.15
N GLY A 43 8.96 16.28 -14.30
CA GLY A 43 10.05 15.77 -13.46
C GLY A 43 9.95 16.22 -12.00
N ILE A 44 9.33 17.37 -11.70
CA ILE A 44 9.01 17.78 -10.33
C ILE A 44 7.97 16.82 -9.74
N ILE A 45 6.89 16.54 -10.48
CA ILE A 45 5.84 15.61 -10.07
C ILE A 45 6.45 14.24 -9.78
N VAL A 46 7.23 13.69 -10.72
CA VAL A 46 7.90 12.38 -10.55
C VAL A 46 8.72 12.32 -9.26
N ARG A 47 9.52 13.35 -8.97
CA ARG A 47 10.36 13.40 -7.76
C ARG A 47 9.53 13.43 -6.48
N ASN A 48 8.47 14.25 -6.45
CA ASN A 48 7.56 14.31 -5.30
C ASN A 48 6.85 12.97 -5.10
N THR A 49 6.35 12.37 -6.18
CA THR A 49 5.72 11.05 -6.16
C THR A 49 6.62 9.96 -5.54
N LEU A 50 7.92 9.97 -5.85
CA LEU A 50 8.88 9.04 -5.26
C LEU A 50 9.10 9.27 -3.76
N ILE A 51 9.20 10.54 -3.36
CA ILE A 51 9.37 10.93 -1.96
C ILE A 51 8.15 10.46 -1.16
N ASP A 52 6.95 10.72 -1.66
CA ASP A 52 5.69 10.34 -1.01
C ASP A 52 5.52 8.82 -0.94
N ALA A 53 5.73 8.10 -2.05
CA ALA A 53 5.67 6.65 -2.08
C ALA A 53 6.66 5.99 -1.07
N TYR A 54 7.81 6.62 -0.84
CA TYR A 54 8.76 6.12 0.15
C TYR A 54 8.34 6.44 1.59
N LEU A 55 8.11 7.72 1.89
CA LEU A 55 7.88 8.20 3.26
C LEU A 55 6.48 7.86 3.80
N GLN A 56 5.47 7.79 2.94
CA GLN A 56 4.09 7.52 3.37
C GLN A 56 3.75 6.03 3.33
N VAL A 57 4.37 5.24 2.43
CA VAL A 57 4.05 3.81 2.27
C VAL A 57 5.22 2.90 2.62
N SER A 58 6.37 3.09 1.97
CA SER A 58 7.47 2.12 2.01
C SER A 58 8.08 1.97 3.41
N VAL A 59 8.25 3.07 4.16
CA VAL A 59 8.81 3.01 5.52
C VAL A 59 7.88 2.26 6.50
N PHE A 60 6.56 2.37 6.33
CA PHE A 60 5.60 1.62 7.15
C PHE A 60 5.57 0.14 6.78
N VAL A 61 5.61 -0.18 5.48
CA VAL A 61 5.77 -1.57 5.02
C VAL A 61 7.07 -2.15 5.57
N GLY A 62 8.19 -1.43 5.44
CA GLY A 62 9.47 -1.87 5.98
C GLY A 62 9.42 -2.12 7.48
N PHE A 63 8.89 -1.16 8.25
CA PHE A 63 8.78 -1.27 9.71
C PHE A 63 7.96 -2.50 10.13
N THR A 64 6.80 -2.71 9.49
CA THR A 64 5.95 -3.86 9.80
C THR A 64 6.63 -5.18 9.47
N LEU A 65 7.31 -5.27 8.33
CA LEU A 65 8.08 -6.46 7.98
C LEU A 65 9.22 -6.70 8.98
N PHE A 66 10.00 -5.67 9.35
CA PHE A 66 11.04 -5.78 10.36
C PHE A 66 10.52 -6.24 11.72
N PHE A 67 9.43 -5.63 12.20
CA PHE A 67 8.84 -5.98 13.48
C PHE A 67 8.36 -7.44 13.46
N PHE A 68 7.54 -7.81 12.48
CA PHE A 68 6.91 -9.13 12.48
C PHE A 68 7.84 -10.28 12.06
N LEU A 69 8.78 -10.06 11.14
CA LEU A 69 9.80 -11.07 10.81
C LEU A 69 10.87 -11.14 11.90
N GLY A 70 11.20 -10.03 12.54
CA GLY A 70 12.09 -9.99 13.70
C GLY A 70 11.52 -10.76 14.87
N VAL A 71 10.25 -10.56 15.21
CA VAL A 71 9.55 -11.34 16.25
C VAL A 71 9.50 -12.83 15.89
N ASP A 72 9.18 -13.20 14.65
CA ASP A 72 9.16 -14.61 14.20
C ASP A 72 10.55 -15.28 14.26
N ALA A 73 11.62 -14.52 14.02
CA ALA A 73 12.98 -15.02 14.08
C ALA A 73 13.53 -15.11 15.52
N LEU A 74 13.21 -14.14 16.38
CA LEU A 74 13.71 -14.05 17.75
C LEU A 74 12.90 -14.86 18.75
N THR A 75 11.61 -15.07 18.49
CA THR A 75 10.71 -15.79 19.39
C THR A 75 10.28 -17.12 18.77
N LYS A 76 10.34 -18.22 19.53
CA LYS A 76 9.72 -19.50 19.14
C LYS A 76 8.17 -19.46 19.20
N PHE A 77 7.59 -18.27 19.31
CA PHE A 77 6.14 -18.11 19.36
C PHE A 77 5.57 -18.54 18.03
N ASN A 78 4.69 -19.53 18.06
CA ASN A 78 3.99 -19.96 16.88
C ASN A 78 2.90 -18.92 16.57
N ILE A 79 3.29 -17.85 15.87
CA ILE A 79 2.43 -16.69 15.53
C ILE A 79 1.13 -17.18 14.88
N ALA A 80 1.21 -18.23 14.06
CA ALA A 80 0.05 -18.88 13.46
C ALA A 80 -0.95 -19.43 14.52
N LYS A 81 -0.46 -20.01 15.61
CA LYS A 81 -1.30 -20.61 16.67
C LYS A 81 -1.99 -19.53 17.53
N THR A 82 -1.30 -18.41 17.77
CA THR A 82 -1.88 -17.26 18.49
C THR A 82 -2.92 -16.54 17.64
N LEU A 83 -2.67 -16.34 16.34
CA LEU A 83 -3.62 -15.70 15.45
C LEU A 83 -4.88 -16.53 15.18
N ILE A 84 -4.78 -17.86 15.15
CA ILE A 84 -5.97 -18.71 15.07
C ILE A 84 -6.87 -18.52 16.30
N LYS A 85 -6.28 -18.32 17.48
CA LYS A 85 -7.01 -18.11 18.75
C LYS A 85 -7.72 -16.76 18.80
N THR A 86 -7.17 -15.72 18.15
CA THR A 86 -7.72 -14.35 18.10
C THR A 86 -8.49 -14.04 16.82
N LYS A 87 -8.74 -15.02 15.94
CA LYS A 87 -9.40 -14.83 14.63
C LYS A 87 -10.70 -14.03 14.71
N LYS A 88 -11.49 -14.20 15.78
CA LYS A 88 -12.74 -13.45 15.99
C LYS A 88 -12.53 -11.96 16.26
N ILE A 89 -11.37 -11.55 16.78
CA ILE A 89 -11.07 -10.16 17.15
C ILE A 89 -10.34 -9.42 16.01
N HIS A 90 -9.78 -10.13 15.04
CA HIS A 90 -9.01 -9.54 13.93
C HIS A 90 -9.81 -8.51 13.13
N VAL A 91 -11.09 -8.79 12.85
CA VAL A 91 -11.96 -7.86 12.10
C VAL A 91 -12.14 -6.54 12.86
N ILE A 92 -12.38 -6.61 14.17
CA ILE A 92 -12.56 -5.41 15.02
C ILE A 92 -11.27 -4.61 15.09
N LEU A 93 -10.13 -5.27 15.33
CA LEU A 93 -8.83 -4.59 15.38
C LEU A 93 -8.45 -3.99 14.03
N ALA A 94 -8.72 -4.69 12.94
CA ALA A 94 -8.46 -4.19 11.59
C ALA A 94 -9.30 -2.95 11.28
N SER A 95 -10.59 -2.97 11.61
CA SER A 95 -11.44 -1.80 11.43
C SER A 95 -11.03 -0.63 12.33
N ALA A 96 -10.69 -0.89 13.59
CA ALA A 96 -10.18 0.15 14.49
C ALA A 96 -8.89 0.80 13.95
N LEU A 97 -7.96 0.00 13.42
CA LEU A 97 -6.75 0.51 12.76
C LEU A 97 -7.05 1.27 11.46
N GLY A 98 -8.12 0.93 10.75
CA GLY A 98 -8.55 1.63 9.54
C GLY A 98 -9.18 2.99 9.82
N THR A 99 -9.95 3.11 10.91
CA THR A 99 -10.56 4.39 11.34
C THR A 99 -9.56 5.42 11.82
N LEU A 100 -8.30 5.03 12.05
CA LEU A 100 -7.25 5.98 12.38
C LEU A 100 -6.94 6.84 11.13
N PRO A 101 -6.84 8.17 11.27
CA PRO A 101 -6.40 9.04 10.18
C PRO A 101 -5.05 8.61 9.58
N GLY A 102 -4.93 8.74 8.25
CA GLY A 102 -3.75 8.31 7.49
C GLY A 102 -3.78 6.85 7.03
N CYS A 103 -2.80 6.44 6.23
CA CYS A 103 -2.75 5.09 5.63
C CYS A 103 -1.97 4.04 6.46
N GLY A 104 -1.25 4.46 7.51
CA GLY A 104 -0.35 3.60 8.27
C GLY A 104 -1.03 2.38 8.92
N GLY A 105 -2.21 2.56 9.52
CA GLY A 105 -2.99 1.47 10.11
C GLY A 105 -3.43 0.42 9.09
N ALA A 106 -3.90 0.87 7.92
CA ALA A 106 -4.29 0.02 6.82
C ALA A 106 -3.11 -0.76 6.24
N ILE A 107 -1.95 -0.12 6.08
CA ILE A 107 -0.71 -0.78 5.62
C ILE A 107 -0.31 -1.92 6.57
N ILE A 108 -0.38 -1.73 7.89
CA ILE A 108 -0.07 -2.78 8.87
C ILE A 108 -0.96 -4.01 8.65
N VAL A 109 -2.27 -3.80 8.51
CA VAL A 109 -3.23 -4.89 8.32
C VAL A 109 -2.98 -5.59 6.99
N VAL A 110 -2.79 -4.85 5.89
CA VAL A 110 -2.48 -5.40 4.57
C VAL A 110 -1.20 -6.26 4.60
N THR A 111 -0.12 -5.78 5.22
CA THR A 111 1.13 -6.56 5.30
C THR A 111 0.95 -7.84 6.12
N GLN A 112 0.12 -7.81 7.18
CA GLN A 112 -0.22 -9.02 7.93
C GLN A 112 -1.08 -9.99 7.10
N TYR A 113 -1.99 -9.48 6.28
CA TYR A 113 -2.79 -10.33 5.39
C TYR A 113 -1.88 -11.05 4.39
N ILE A 114 -0.94 -10.32 3.79
CA ILE A 114 0.02 -10.87 2.84
C ILE A 114 0.92 -11.95 3.48
N GLN A 115 1.26 -11.78 4.76
CA GLN A 115 2.00 -12.80 5.52
C GLN A 115 1.14 -14.04 5.87
N GLY A 116 -0.13 -14.08 5.46
CA GLY A 116 -1.06 -15.16 5.77
C GLY A 116 -1.45 -15.22 7.24
N LYS A 117 -1.30 -14.10 7.96
CA LYS A 117 -1.54 -14.02 9.39
C LYS A 117 -3.02 -13.73 9.67
N ILE A 118 -3.57 -12.69 9.07
CA ILE A 118 -4.97 -12.29 9.28
C ILE A 118 -5.88 -12.79 8.16
N SER A 119 -7.21 -12.72 8.38
CA SER A 119 -8.22 -13.19 7.44
C SER A 119 -8.52 -12.18 6.33
N PHE A 120 -9.15 -12.66 5.25
CA PHE A 120 -9.63 -11.80 4.17
C PHE A 120 -10.72 -10.83 4.63
N GLY A 121 -11.59 -11.23 5.56
CA GLY A 121 -12.56 -10.32 6.15
C GLY A 121 -11.91 -9.19 6.96
N ALA A 122 -10.77 -9.43 7.61
CA ALA A 122 -10.01 -8.36 8.27
C ALA A 122 -9.38 -7.38 7.24
N LEU A 123 -8.93 -7.87 6.08
CA LEU A 123 -8.49 -7.01 4.97
C LEU A 123 -9.64 -6.13 4.45
N VAL A 124 -10.81 -6.72 4.21
CA VAL A 124 -11.98 -5.95 3.76
C VAL A 124 -12.40 -4.94 4.83
N ALA A 125 -12.40 -5.33 6.11
CA ALA A 125 -12.78 -4.45 7.21
C ALA A 125 -11.93 -3.19 7.29
N VAL A 126 -10.59 -3.32 7.18
CA VAL A 126 -9.70 -2.16 7.25
C VAL A 126 -9.89 -1.21 6.07
N LEU A 127 -9.97 -1.76 4.84
CA LEU A 127 -10.17 -0.98 3.62
C LEU A 127 -11.55 -0.31 3.58
N THR A 128 -12.57 -0.92 4.18
CA THR A 128 -13.91 -0.33 4.27
C THR A 128 -14.00 0.79 5.30
N SER A 129 -13.07 0.83 6.25
CA SER A 129 -13.12 1.75 7.41
C SER A 129 -12.14 2.91 7.35
N THR A 130 -11.32 3.00 6.29
CA THR A 130 -10.23 3.97 6.19
C THR A 130 -10.52 5.10 5.22
N MET A 131 -10.23 6.33 5.64
CA MET A 131 -10.38 7.53 4.83
C MET A 131 -9.01 8.09 4.38
N GLY A 132 -7.91 7.42 4.73
CA GLY A 132 -6.55 7.86 4.39
C GLY A 132 -6.27 9.28 4.92
N ASP A 133 -5.56 10.08 4.12
CA ASP A 133 -5.18 11.44 4.51
C ASP A 133 -6.33 12.45 4.43
N ALA A 134 -7.37 12.15 3.65
CA ALA A 134 -8.57 12.97 3.58
C ALA A 134 -9.28 13.09 4.94
N ALA A 135 -9.08 12.08 5.81
CA ALA A 135 -9.49 12.09 7.21
C ALA A 135 -9.03 13.35 7.97
N PHE A 136 -7.77 13.76 7.78
CA PHE A 136 -7.22 14.94 8.44
C PHE A 136 -7.87 16.23 7.95
N LEU A 137 -8.07 16.33 6.63
CA LEU A 137 -8.72 17.48 6.02
C LEU A 137 -10.15 17.63 6.54
N LEU A 138 -10.94 16.56 6.49
CA LEU A 138 -12.32 16.57 6.97
C LEU A 138 -12.41 16.90 8.46
N LEU A 139 -11.59 16.27 9.30
CA LEU A 139 -11.60 16.50 10.75
C LEU A 139 -11.16 17.94 11.11
N SER A 140 -10.26 18.54 10.32
CA SER A 140 -9.80 19.92 10.54
C SER A 140 -10.85 20.98 10.20
N LYS A 141 -11.70 20.72 9.20
CA LYS A 141 -12.69 21.68 8.69
C LYS A 141 -14.08 21.46 9.28
N GLU A 142 -14.52 20.21 9.36
CA GLU A 142 -15.86 19.80 9.80
C GLU A 142 -15.76 18.59 10.75
N PRO A 143 -15.29 18.80 12.00
CA PRO A 143 -14.93 17.72 12.92
C PRO A 143 -16.11 16.81 13.31
N LYS A 144 -17.33 17.37 13.36
CA LYS A 144 -18.53 16.59 13.69
C LYS A 144 -18.86 15.60 12.58
N GLN A 145 -18.83 16.04 11.33
CA GLN A 145 -19.05 15.19 10.17
C GLN A 145 -17.92 14.18 10.02
N GLY A 146 -16.66 14.58 10.24
CA GLY A 146 -15.53 13.66 10.25
C GLY A 146 -15.67 12.51 11.25
N LEU A 147 -16.05 12.81 12.50
CA LEU A 147 -16.32 11.77 13.51
C LEU A 147 -17.49 10.85 13.12
N LEU A 148 -18.52 11.40 12.47
CA LEU A 148 -19.66 10.63 11.99
C LEU A 148 -19.26 9.68 10.85
N VAL A 149 -18.45 10.15 9.90
CA VAL A 149 -17.87 9.30 8.85
C VAL A 149 -17.05 8.17 9.46
N PHE A 150 -16.16 8.45 10.42
CA PHE A 150 -15.35 7.40 11.06
C PHE A 150 -16.19 6.36 11.80
N LEU A 151 -17.26 6.80 12.48
CA LEU A 151 -18.16 5.90 13.18
C LEU A 151 -18.92 5.01 12.20
N ILE A 152 -19.50 5.58 11.14
CA ILE A 152 -20.24 4.82 10.14
C ILE A 152 -19.32 3.88 9.37
N ALA A 153 -18.18 4.36 8.88
CA ALA A 153 -17.21 3.56 8.15
C ALA A 153 -16.62 2.44 9.02
N GLY A 154 -16.31 2.73 10.30
CA GLY A 154 -15.86 1.73 11.27
C GLY A 154 -16.89 0.63 11.51
N ILE A 155 -18.14 0.99 11.80
CA ILE A 155 -19.22 0.00 11.99
C ILE A 155 -19.45 -0.80 10.71
N THR A 156 -19.47 -0.13 9.55
CA THR A 156 -19.64 -0.76 8.24
C THR A 156 -18.51 -1.74 7.95
N GLY A 157 -17.26 -1.38 8.25
CA GLY A 157 -16.09 -2.25 8.12
C GLY A 157 -16.17 -3.48 9.02
N ILE A 158 -16.59 -3.33 10.28
CA ILE A 158 -16.80 -4.47 11.20
C ILE A 158 -17.85 -5.43 10.66
N ILE A 159 -19.02 -4.90 10.28
CA ILE A 159 -20.13 -5.72 9.76
C ILE A 159 -19.70 -6.45 8.48
N THR A 160 -19.16 -5.70 7.53
CA THR A 160 -18.72 -6.25 6.24
C THR A 160 -17.64 -7.30 6.44
N GLY A 161 -16.60 -7.01 7.24
CA GLY A 161 -15.52 -7.94 7.50
C GLY A 161 -15.97 -9.25 8.12
N TYR A 162 -16.91 -9.21 9.08
CA TYR A 162 -17.49 -10.43 9.64
C TYR A 162 -18.34 -11.20 8.63
N LEU A 163 -19.15 -10.51 7.82
CA LEU A 163 -19.92 -11.15 6.76
C LEU A 163 -18.98 -11.86 5.78
N VAL A 164 -17.92 -11.19 5.32
CA VAL A 164 -16.90 -11.79 4.45
C VAL A 164 -16.26 -13.02 5.09
N ASP A 165 -15.85 -12.94 6.36
CA ASP A 165 -15.21 -14.06 7.06
C ASP A 165 -16.16 -15.26 7.25
N ILE A 166 -17.48 -15.04 7.28
CA ILE A 166 -18.49 -16.11 7.34
C ILE A 166 -18.64 -16.77 5.95
N PHE A 167 -18.79 -15.98 4.88
CA PHE A 167 -19.04 -16.49 3.54
C PHE A 167 -17.80 -17.10 2.87
N ASN A 168 -16.61 -16.57 3.15
CA ASN A 168 -15.39 -16.89 2.43
C ASN A 168 -14.41 -17.78 3.21
N LYS A 169 -14.88 -18.52 4.24
CA LYS A 169 -14.03 -19.44 5.02
C LYS A 169 -13.18 -20.31 4.08
N ASP A 170 -11.89 -19.98 4.06
CA ASP A 170 -10.78 -20.75 3.47
C ASP A 170 -10.49 -20.60 1.96
N LYS A 171 -11.25 -19.80 1.19
CA LYS A 171 -11.00 -19.66 -0.28
C LYS A 171 -10.00 -18.57 -0.69
N PHE A 172 -9.81 -17.53 0.13
CA PHE A 172 -8.93 -16.39 -0.19
C PHE A 172 -7.65 -16.32 0.64
N LEU A 173 -7.42 -17.29 1.53
CA LEU A 173 -6.09 -17.44 2.13
C LEU A 173 -5.08 -17.56 0.99
N ILE A 174 -4.01 -16.76 1.04
CA ILE A 174 -2.91 -16.86 0.09
C ILE A 174 -2.39 -18.29 0.19
N ASP A 175 -2.79 -19.10 -0.78
CA ASP A 175 -2.35 -20.46 -0.90
C ASP A 175 -0.84 -20.37 -1.12
N GLN A 176 -0.06 -20.79 -0.13
CA GLN A 176 1.38 -21.00 -0.31
C GLN A 176 1.53 -22.20 -1.25
N LYS A 177 1.18 -22.03 -2.52
CA LYS A 177 1.67 -22.89 -3.58
C LYS A 177 3.17 -22.76 -3.52
N LYS A 178 3.78 -23.67 -2.74
CA LYS A 178 5.17 -24.06 -2.83
C LYS A 178 5.36 -24.57 -4.24
N ILE A 179 5.54 -23.65 -5.20
CA ILE A 179 6.29 -24.01 -6.38
C ILE A 179 7.64 -24.43 -5.79
N LYS A 180 7.93 -25.73 -5.84
CA LYS A 180 9.23 -26.28 -5.47
C LYS A 180 10.25 -25.75 -6.49
N ILE A 181 10.58 -24.48 -6.38
CA ILE A 181 11.77 -23.94 -6.99
C ILE A 181 12.82 -24.20 -5.92
N GLU A 182 13.67 -25.20 -6.15
CA GLU A 182 14.93 -25.30 -5.42
C GLU A 182 15.76 -24.08 -5.83
N PHE A 183 15.57 -22.99 -5.10
CA PHE A 183 16.47 -21.86 -5.19
C PHE A 183 17.82 -22.35 -4.66
N GLU A 184 18.88 -22.21 -5.46
CA GLU A 184 20.23 -22.36 -4.93
C GLU A 184 20.35 -21.45 -3.71
N LYS A 185 20.95 -21.96 -2.62
CA LYS A 185 21.27 -21.16 -1.42
C LYS A 185 22.29 -20.09 -1.81
N VAL A 186 21.84 -19.00 -2.41
CA VAL A 186 22.65 -17.82 -2.65
C VAL A 186 22.70 -17.07 -1.32
N THR A 187 23.79 -17.26 -0.59
CA THR A 187 23.95 -16.75 0.77
C THR A 187 24.13 -15.23 0.81
N GLU A 188 24.73 -14.64 -0.22
CA GLU A 188 25.06 -13.21 -0.29
C GLU A 188 25.06 -12.75 -1.76
N THR A 189 24.23 -11.76 -2.12
CA THR A 189 24.24 -11.10 -3.44
C THR A 189 25.06 -9.82 -3.37
N PHE A 190 25.59 -9.30 -4.48
CA PHE A 190 26.28 -7.99 -4.52
C PHE A 190 25.50 -6.87 -3.79
N VAL A 191 24.17 -6.90 -3.91
CA VAL A 191 23.23 -5.95 -3.30
C VAL A 191 23.20 -6.02 -1.76
N SER A 192 23.59 -7.15 -1.13
CA SER A 192 23.57 -7.30 0.34
C SER A 192 24.50 -6.31 1.04
N LYS A 193 25.54 -5.84 0.35
CA LYS A 193 26.47 -4.81 0.85
C LYS A 193 25.79 -3.47 1.11
N PHE A 194 24.70 -3.18 0.41
CA PHE A 194 23.93 -1.94 0.57
C PHE A 194 22.89 -2.03 1.69
N ASN A 195 22.70 -3.19 2.32
CA ASN A 195 21.72 -3.36 3.40
C ASN A 195 21.98 -2.39 4.57
N LEU A 196 23.24 -2.14 4.92
CA LEU A 196 23.59 -1.20 5.98
C LEU A 196 23.18 0.24 5.64
N PHE A 197 23.43 0.65 4.39
CA PHE A 197 23.06 1.98 3.91
C PHE A 197 21.55 2.15 3.84
N TRP A 198 20.84 1.12 3.38
CA TRP A 198 19.39 1.09 3.39
C TRP A 198 18.83 1.26 4.80
N ILE A 199 19.37 0.54 5.80
CA ILE A 199 18.94 0.66 7.20
C ILE A 199 19.19 2.06 7.75
N LEU A 200 20.33 2.67 7.41
CA LEU A 200 20.72 3.99 7.87
C LEU A 200 19.75 5.09 7.37
N ILE A 201 19.18 4.94 6.18
CA ILE A 201 18.17 5.87 5.63
C ILE A 201 16.76 5.50 6.08
N PHE A 202 16.48 4.22 6.25
CA PHE A 202 15.18 3.71 6.66
C PHE A 202 14.74 4.23 8.04
N PHE A 203 15.59 4.17 9.06
CA PHE A 203 15.22 4.62 10.41
C PHE A 203 14.84 6.10 10.49
N PRO A 204 15.64 7.06 9.99
CA PRO A 204 15.23 8.45 9.96
C PRO A 204 14.02 8.67 9.04
N GLY A 205 13.93 7.95 7.92
CA GLY A 205 12.75 7.97 7.05
C GLY A 205 11.47 7.51 7.76
N PHE A 206 11.53 6.49 8.61
CA PHE A 206 10.39 6.03 9.41
C PHE A 206 9.96 7.05 10.45
N ILE A 207 10.91 7.72 11.11
CA ILE A 207 10.58 8.80 12.06
C ILE A 207 9.87 9.95 11.32
N ILE A 208 10.41 10.37 10.17
CA ILE A 208 9.78 11.39 9.32
C ILE A 208 8.39 10.94 8.88
N GLY A 209 8.25 9.69 8.43
CA GLY A 209 6.98 9.10 8.03
C GLY A 209 5.93 9.13 9.14
N ILE A 210 6.31 8.88 10.40
CA ILE A 210 5.40 9.02 11.56
C ILE A 210 4.89 10.46 11.67
N PHE A 211 5.78 11.46 11.63
CA PHE A 211 5.38 12.86 11.75
C PHE A 211 4.51 13.31 10.56
N LEU A 212 4.85 12.89 9.34
CA LEU A 212 4.04 13.15 8.14
C LEU A 212 2.66 12.50 8.25
N ALA A 213 2.59 11.27 8.78
CA ALA A 213 1.32 10.59 9.02
C ALA A 213 0.45 11.30 10.06
N PHE A 214 1.02 12.11 10.96
CA PHE A 214 0.27 12.99 11.87
C PHE A 214 0.03 14.41 11.30
N GLN A 215 0.35 14.65 10.02
CA GLN A 215 0.28 15.96 9.36
C GLN A 215 1.05 17.06 10.11
N VAL A 216 2.14 16.69 10.80
CA VAL A 216 3.02 17.65 11.48
C VAL A 216 3.95 18.28 10.45
N ASP A 217 3.90 19.60 10.32
CA ASP A 217 4.77 20.35 9.41
C ASP A 217 6.22 20.37 9.93
N LEU A 218 6.97 19.33 9.54
CA LEU A 218 8.36 19.15 9.91
C LEU A 218 9.30 20.22 9.35
N ASN A 219 8.90 20.94 8.29
CA ASN A 219 9.73 21.99 7.70
C ASN A 219 9.98 23.15 8.66
N GLN A 220 9.12 23.32 9.67
CA GLN A 220 9.26 24.35 10.70
C GLN A 220 10.25 23.96 11.80
N TYR A 221 10.49 22.67 12.00
CA TYR A 221 11.26 22.14 13.15
C TYR A 221 12.61 21.56 12.74
N ILE A 222 12.71 20.99 11.54
CA ILE A 222 13.94 20.45 10.99
C ILE A 222 14.70 21.58 10.30
N PHE A 223 16.04 21.57 10.39
CA PHE A 223 16.94 22.55 9.76
C PHE A 223 16.84 22.51 8.22
N THR A 224 15.75 23.00 7.65
CA THR A 224 15.64 23.29 6.22
C THR A 224 16.39 24.58 5.98
N THR A 225 17.64 24.45 5.54
CA THR A 225 18.36 25.60 4.98
C THR A 225 17.73 25.90 3.62
N LYS A 226 17.69 27.17 3.16
CA LYS A 226 17.11 27.57 1.87
C LYS A 226 17.55 26.72 0.65
N ASN A 227 18.63 25.96 0.76
CA ASN A 227 19.21 25.13 -0.31
C ASN A 227 19.09 23.62 -0.09
N PHE A 228 18.63 23.14 1.06
CA PHE A 228 18.60 21.69 1.36
C PHE A 228 17.37 21.29 2.17
N ASP A 229 16.52 20.49 1.54
CA ASP A 229 15.36 19.86 2.15
C ASP A 229 15.72 18.42 2.58
N ILE A 230 15.77 18.22 3.90
CA ILE A 230 16.12 16.94 4.53
C ILE A 230 15.04 15.87 4.26
N ILE A 231 13.77 16.26 4.18
CA ILE A 231 12.64 15.35 3.94
C ILE A 231 12.74 14.82 2.51
N ALA A 232 12.89 15.72 1.55
CA ALA A 232 13.08 15.35 0.15
C ALA A 232 14.35 14.51 -0.07
N PHE A 233 15.44 14.82 0.65
CA PHE A 233 16.67 14.05 0.57
C PHE A 233 16.49 12.62 1.08
N ILE A 234 15.93 12.43 2.29
CA ILE A 234 15.74 11.10 2.88
C ILE A 234 14.72 10.30 2.05
N GLY A 235 13.60 10.90 1.66
CA GLY A 235 12.58 10.25 0.84
C GLY A 235 13.11 9.86 -0.53
N GLY A 236 13.76 10.79 -1.24
CA GLY A 236 14.30 10.57 -2.56
C GLY A 236 15.44 9.54 -2.57
N THR A 237 16.41 9.66 -1.65
CA THR A 237 17.50 8.68 -1.54
C THR A 237 16.98 7.30 -1.18
N GLY A 238 16.06 7.20 -0.21
CA GLY A 238 15.43 5.95 0.19
C GLY A 238 14.71 5.25 -0.97
N ALA A 239 13.93 6.00 -1.76
CA ALA A 239 13.26 5.48 -2.94
C ALA A 239 14.25 4.98 -4.01
N ILE A 240 15.27 5.79 -4.34
CA ILE A 240 16.27 5.47 -5.35
C ILE A 240 17.06 4.22 -4.96
N ILE A 241 17.49 4.11 -3.70
CA ILE A 241 18.21 2.93 -3.20
C ILE A 241 17.33 1.70 -3.26
N SER A 242 16.05 1.82 -2.88
CA SER A 242 15.11 0.69 -2.92
C SER A 242 14.90 0.18 -4.35
N ILE A 243 14.70 1.08 -5.32
CA ILE A 243 14.60 0.75 -6.74
C ILE A 243 15.90 0.13 -7.25
N PHE A 244 17.05 0.72 -6.91
CA PHE A 244 18.37 0.22 -7.30
C PHE A 244 18.62 -1.21 -6.77
N MET A 245 18.38 -1.43 -5.48
CA MET A 245 18.55 -2.72 -4.83
C MET A 245 17.58 -3.76 -5.40
N TRP A 246 16.32 -3.38 -5.66
CA TRP A 246 15.35 -4.28 -6.30
C TRP A 246 15.79 -4.66 -7.72
N THR A 247 16.26 -3.68 -8.49
CA THR A 247 16.63 -3.80 -9.90
C THR A 247 17.79 -4.77 -10.10
N LEU A 248 18.84 -4.66 -9.28
CA LEU A 248 20.06 -5.46 -9.43
C LEU A 248 20.01 -6.78 -8.66
N ASN A 249 19.00 -7.01 -7.84
CA ASN A 249 18.87 -8.23 -7.07
C ASN A 249 17.99 -9.26 -7.82
N PRO A 250 18.55 -10.38 -8.32
CA PRO A 250 17.75 -11.43 -8.94
C PRO A 250 16.81 -12.12 -7.95
N LEU A 251 17.08 -12.01 -6.64
CA LEU A 251 16.29 -12.61 -5.55
C LEU A 251 15.23 -11.68 -4.96
N SER A 252 15.10 -10.43 -5.46
CA SER A 252 14.15 -9.43 -4.92
C SER A 252 12.69 -9.70 -5.27
N ASP A 253 12.41 -10.79 -5.95
CA ASP A 253 11.04 -11.17 -6.24
C ASP A 253 10.34 -11.73 -5.02
N PHE A 254 9.06 -11.39 -4.84
CA PHE A 254 8.29 -11.73 -3.64
C PHE A 254 8.39 -13.21 -3.21
N GLN A 255 8.36 -14.14 -4.17
CA GLN A 255 8.47 -15.58 -3.89
C GLN A 255 9.85 -15.97 -3.30
N CYS A 256 10.91 -15.27 -3.70
CA CYS A 256 12.27 -15.51 -3.24
C CYS A 256 12.60 -14.69 -1.96
N SER A 257 12.01 -13.49 -1.82
CA SER A 257 12.20 -12.65 -0.63
C SER A 257 11.50 -13.22 0.62
N THR A 258 10.50 -14.09 0.45
CA THR A 258 9.78 -14.74 1.56
C THR A 258 10.42 -16.03 2.03
N GLU A 259 11.50 -16.51 1.41
CA GLU A 259 12.14 -17.78 1.74
C GLU A 259 12.81 -17.77 3.13
N LYS A 260 12.46 -18.73 3.98
CA LYS A 260 12.90 -18.79 5.40
C LYS A 260 14.38 -19.16 5.60
N SER A 261 15.07 -19.57 4.55
CA SER A 261 16.50 -19.94 4.61
C SER A 261 17.42 -18.71 4.77
N ARG A 262 16.92 -17.50 4.49
CA ARG A 262 17.66 -16.24 4.53
C ARG A 262 17.46 -15.48 5.84
N SER A 263 18.41 -14.62 6.18
CA SER A 263 18.31 -13.71 7.34
C SER A 263 17.04 -12.86 7.26
N PHE A 264 16.38 -12.66 8.41
CA PHE A 264 15.16 -11.84 8.48
C PHE A 264 15.41 -10.41 7.97
N ILE A 265 16.61 -9.85 8.18
CA ILE A 265 16.98 -8.52 7.71
C ILE A 265 16.91 -8.44 6.19
N SER A 266 17.58 -9.37 5.50
CA SER A 266 17.60 -9.39 4.03
C SER A 266 16.22 -9.62 3.44
N ARG A 267 15.39 -10.45 4.09
CA ARG A 267 14.00 -10.70 3.68
C ARG A 267 13.12 -9.47 3.82
N SER A 268 13.24 -8.75 4.94
CA SER A 268 12.53 -7.48 5.17
C SER A 268 12.93 -6.45 4.12
N ILE A 269 14.23 -6.26 3.88
CA ILE A 269 14.74 -5.28 2.91
C ILE A 269 14.28 -5.63 1.49
N ASP A 270 14.50 -6.86 1.03
CA ASP A 270 14.16 -7.28 -0.33
C ASP A 270 12.66 -7.17 -0.61
N THR A 271 11.82 -7.58 0.37
CA THR A 271 10.36 -7.48 0.24
C THR A 271 9.91 -6.03 0.27
N THR A 272 10.53 -5.18 1.10
CA THR A 272 10.21 -3.74 1.13
C THR A 272 10.58 -3.09 -0.19
N ASN A 273 11.77 -3.34 -0.73
CA ASN A 273 12.23 -2.79 -2.00
C ASN A 273 11.36 -3.21 -3.18
N PHE A 274 10.88 -4.46 -3.17
CA PHE A 274 9.87 -4.94 -4.12
C PHE A 274 8.59 -4.10 -4.04
N VAL A 275 8.04 -3.92 -2.83
CA VAL A 275 6.83 -3.13 -2.63
C VAL A 275 7.07 -1.67 -3.02
N THR A 276 8.15 -1.04 -2.57
CA THR A 276 8.51 0.35 -2.89
C THR A 276 8.47 0.59 -4.39
N THR A 277 9.10 -0.29 -5.17
CA THR A 277 9.17 -0.13 -6.63
C THR A 277 7.78 -0.15 -7.27
N TRP A 278 6.91 -1.09 -6.87
CA TRP A 278 5.55 -1.18 -7.41
C TRP A 278 4.64 -0.07 -6.92
N VAL A 279 4.78 0.38 -5.67
CA VAL A 279 4.06 1.56 -5.14
C VAL A 279 4.45 2.80 -5.93
N VAL A 280 5.74 3.02 -6.17
CA VAL A 280 6.24 4.12 -7.02
C VAL A 280 5.64 4.05 -8.41
N CYS A 281 5.64 2.87 -9.06
CA CYS A 281 4.98 2.71 -10.36
C CYS A 281 3.49 3.05 -10.29
N GLY A 282 2.79 2.62 -9.25
CA GLY A 282 1.37 2.89 -9.06
C GLY A 282 1.07 4.38 -8.92
N PHE A 283 1.78 5.08 -8.02
CA PHE A 283 1.61 6.52 -7.86
C PHE A 283 1.99 7.27 -9.14
N LEU A 284 3.07 6.89 -9.83
CA LEU A 284 3.48 7.55 -11.07
C LEU A 284 2.45 7.40 -12.18
N VAL A 285 1.81 6.24 -12.31
CA VAL A 285 0.73 6.04 -13.27
C VAL A 285 -0.45 6.96 -12.97
N TYR A 286 -0.84 7.05 -11.70
CA TYR A 286 -1.91 7.95 -11.27
C TYR A 286 -1.59 9.43 -11.52
N GLU A 287 -0.43 9.90 -11.06
CA GLU A 287 -0.02 11.30 -11.21
C GLU A 287 0.20 11.67 -12.69
N SER A 288 0.74 10.75 -13.50
CA SER A 288 0.85 10.96 -14.95
C SER A 288 -0.52 11.08 -15.60
N PHE A 289 -1.48 10.25 -15.19
CA PHE A 289 -2.84 10.30 -15.72
C PHE A 289 -3.49 11.65 -15.42
N ILE A 290 -3.40 12.15 -14.18
CA ILE A 290 -3.94 13.47 -13.81
C ILE A 290 -3.23 14.59 -14.57
N TYR A 291 -1.89 14.55 -14.64
CA TYR A 291 -1.10 15.56 -15.33
C TYR A 291 -1.46 15.68 -16.82
N PHE A 292 -1.62 14.57 -17.53
CA PHE A 292 -1.90 14.58 -18.96
C PHE A 292 -3.38 14.75 -19.32
N SER A 293 -4.29 14.35 -18.44
CA SER A 293 -5.73 14.34 -18.80
C SER A 293 -6.38 15.72 -18.68
N SER A 294 -5.80 16.65 -17.89
CA SER A 294 -6.31 18.03 -17.69
C SER A 294 -7.83 18.13 -17.44
N ILE A 295 -8.43 17.08 -16.89
CA ILE A 295 -9.88 16.97 -16.66
C ILE A 295 -10.24 17.89 -15.50
N ASP A 296 -11.18 18.81 -15.74
CA ASP A 296 -11.84 19.54 -14.65
C ASP A 296 -12.79 18.57 -13.93
N LEU A 297 -12.29 17.94 -12.87
CA LEU A 297 -13.00 16.92 -12.10
C LEU A 297 -14.30 17.46 -11.49
N LYS A 298 -14.46 18.78 -11.37
CA LYS A 298 -15.71 19.40 -10.92
C LYS A 298 -16.87 19.13 -11.89
N GLN A 299 -16.60 19.10 -13.20
CA GLN A 299 -17.62 18.83 -14.22
C GLN A 299 -18.14 17.39 -14.16
N LEU A 300 -17.34 16.45 -13.64
CA LEU A 300 -17.78 15.06 -13.43
C LEU A 300 -18.84 14.95 -12.33
N PHE A 301 -18.88 15.90 -11.39
CA PHE A 301 -19.87 15.94 -10.32
C PHE A 301 -21.08 16.81 -10.64
N ASP A 302 -21.04 17.58 -11.73
CA ASP A 302 -22.18 18.35 -12.26
C ASP A 302 -23.12 17.46 -13.11
N VAL A 303 -23.39 16.27 -12.60
CA VAL A 303 -24.30 15.25 -13.15
C VAL A 303 -25.54 15.18 -12.26
N TRP A 304 -26.52 14.35 -12.61
CA TRP A 304 -27.71 14.13 -11.77
C TRP A 304 -27.31 13.79 -10.33
N VAL A 305 -27.89 14.49 -9.35
CA VAL A 305 -27.56 14.38 -7.91
C VAL A 305 -27.53 12.92 -7.43
N THR A 306 -28.46 12.08 -7.92
CA THR A 306 -28.54 10.64 -7.59
C THR A 306 -27.34 9.81 -8.08
N MET A 307 -26.59 10.27 -9.09
CA MET A 307 -25.38 9.61 -9.59
C MET A 307 -24.11 10.05 -8.85
N VAL A 308 -24.16 11.18 -8.14
CA VAL A 308 -22.99 11.76 -7.47
C VAL A 308 -22.38 10.80 -6.43
N PRO A 309 -23.15 10.09 -5.58
CA PRO A 309 -22.57 9.09 -4.68
C PRO A 309 -21.89 7.93 -5.40
N LEU A 310 -22.44 7.48 -6.54
CA LEU A 310 -21.83 6.41 -7.33
C LEU A 310 -20.50 6.85 -7.94
N ILE A 311 -20.42 8.07 -8.45
CA ILE A 311 -19.17 8.65 -8.98
C ILE A 311 -18.14 8.73 -7.85
N ALA A 312 -18.53 9.23 -6.67
CA ALA A 312 -17.64 9.32 -5.51
C ALA A 312 -17.13 7.93 -5.06
N ILE A 313 -17.96 6.89 -5.16
CA ILE A 313 -17.55 5.50 -4.90
C ILE A 313 -16.51 5.02 -5.92
N PHE A 314 -16.70 5.31 -7.21
CA PHE A 314 -15.70 4.97 -8.23
C PHE A 314 -14.36 5.67 -8.00
N PHE A 315 -14.38 6.92 -7.51
CA PHE A 315 -13.16 7.62 -7.10
C PHE A 315 -12.51 6.94 -5.89
N GLY A 316 -13.27 6.34 -4.98
CA GLY A 316 -12.74 5.60 -3.82
C GLY A 316 -11.97 4.34 -4.22
N PHE A 317 -12.37 3.68 -5.32
CA PHE A 317 -11.64 2.53 -5.88
C PHE A 317 -10.30 2.90 -6.52
N VAL A 318 -10.05 4.20 -6.77
CA VAL A 318 -8.77 4.65 -7.29
C VAL A 318 -7.79 4.73 -6.13
N PRO A 319 -6.72 3.92 -6.12
CA PRO A 319 -5.75 3.94 -5.04
C PRO A 319 -4.95 5.25 -5.05
N GLY A 320 -4.63 5.73 -3.86
CA GLY A 320 -3.99 7.02 -3.65
C GLY A 320 -4.63 7.78 -2.48
N CYS A 321 -4.08 8.94 -2.15
CA CYS A 321 -4.74 9.93 -1.30
C CYS A 321 -5.37 11.08 -2.12
N GLY A 322 -4.88 11.33 -3.34
CA GLY A 322 -5.33 12.41 -4.23
C GLY A 322 -6.83 12.38 -4.55
N PRO A 323 -7.38 11.26 -5.08
CA PRO A 323 -8.81 11.16 -5.38
C PRO A 323 -9.71 11.44 -4.15
N GLN A 324 -9.29 10.95 -2.99
CA GLN A 324 -10.00 11.02 -1.73
C GLN A 324 -10.00 12.45 -1.20
N ILE A 325 -8.83 13.09 -1.16
CA ILE A 325 -8.69 14.51 -0.76
C ILE A 325 -9.53 15.40 -1.66
N LEU A 326 -9.60 15.09 -2.96
CA LEU A 326 -10.41 15.83 -3.93
C LEU A 326 -11.91 15.72 -3.64
N VAL A 327 -12.43 14.50 -3.43
CA VAL A 327 -13.85 14.30 -3.07
C VAL A 327 -14.18 15.04 -1.77
N THR A 328 -13.36 14.89 -0.72
CA THR A 328 -13.55 15.61 0.55
C THR A 328 -13.51 17.13 0.35
N THR A 329 -12.63 17.64 -0.51
CA THR A 329 -12.57 19.07 -0.83
C THR A 329 -13.85 19.54 -1.52
N PHE A 330 -14.43 18.75 -2.42
CA PHE A 330 -15.71 19.09 -3.06
C PHE A 330 -16.87 19.06 -2.06
N TYR A 331 -16.86 18.11 -1.12
CA TYR A 331 -17.85 18.06 -0.05
C TYR A 331 -17.77 19.31 0.84
N LEU A 332 -16.56 19.64 1.32
CA LEU A 332 -16.31 20.78 2.20
C LEU A 332 -16.66 22.13 1.55
N ASN A 333 -16.54 22.22 0.22
CA ASN A 333 -16.94 23.41 -0.54
C ASN A 333 -18.43 23.42 -0.94
N GLY A 334 -19.20 22.39 -0.56
CA GLY A 334 -20.63 22.29 -0.84
C GLY A 334 -20.98 21.91 -2.28
N PHE A 335 -20.04 21.35 -3.06
CA PHE A 335 -20.30 20.91 -4.43
C PHE A 335 -20.95 19.53 -4.51
N ILE A 336 -20.70 18.66 -3.53
CA ILE A 336 -21.28 17.31 -3.47
C ILE A 336 -21.96 17.08 -2.11
N PRO A 337 -22.99 16.22 -2.05
CA PRO A 337 -23.68 15.88 -0.81
C PRO A 337 -22.83 15.01 0.13
N PHE A 338 -23.26 14.91 1.39
CA PHE A 338 -22.57 14.09 2.40
C PHE A 338 -22.67 12.59 2.09
N SER A 339 -23.76 12.14 1.47
CA SER A 339 -23.88 10.75 0.99
C SER A 339 -22.74 10.35 0.04
N ALA A 340 -22.26 11.28 -0.79
CA ALA A 340 -21.16 11.03 -1.71
C ALA A 340 -19.82 10.92 -0.99
N GLU A 341 -19.57 11.80 -0.01
CA GLU A 341 -18.41 11.70 0.87
C GLU A 341 -18.40 10.36 1.64
N LEU A 342 -19.55 9.94 2.14
CA LEU A 342 -19.71 8.68 2.86
C LEU A 342 -19.44 7.46 1.95
N GLY A 343 -19.95 7.51 0.72
CA GLY A 343 -19.68 6.50 -0.30
C GLY A 343 -18.19 6.41 -0.64
N ASN A 344 -17.52 7.55 -0.85
CA ASN A 344 -16.08 7.60 -1.09
C ASN A 344 -15.29 7.04 0.10
N ALA A 345 -15.59 7.49 1.32
CA ALA A 345 -14.88 7.06 2.53
C ALA A 345 -14.99 5.55 2.79
N ILE A 346 -16.11 4.92 2.47
CA ILE A 346 -16.32 3.47 2.67
C ILE A 346 -15.71 2.63 1.54
N SER A 347 -15.66 3.16 0.32
CA SER A 347 -15.06 2.48 -0.84
C SER A 347 -13.57 2.78 -1.01
N ASN A 348 -12.99 3.56 -0.09
CA ASN A 348 -11.63 4.05 -0.21
C ASN A 348 -10.60 2.96 0.14
N ASP A 349 -9.87 2.53 -0.88
CA ASP A 349 -8.81 1.56 -0.69
C ASP A 349 -7.47 2.17 -0.18
N GLY A 350 -7.30 3.49 -0.31
CA GLY A 350 -6.13 4.27 0.12
C GLY A 350 -4.79 3.79 -0.43
N ASP A 351 -3.68 4.29 0.12
CA ASP A 351 -2.33 3.90 -0.31
C ASP A 351 -1.96 2.46 0.08
N ALA A 352 -2.69 1.89 1.04
CA ALA A 352 -2.51 0.52 1.49
C ALA A 352 -2.85 -0.52 0.41
N LEU A 353 -3.63 -0.12 -0.62
CA LEU A 353 -3.93 -1.00 -1.75
C LEU A 353 -2.71 -1.26 -2.63
N PHE A 354 -1.76 -0.32 -2.76
CA PHE A 354 -0.61 -0.53 -3.65
C PHE A 354 0.26 -1.73 -3.22
N PRO A 355 0.65 -1.88 -1.93
CA PRO A 355 1.27 -3.10 -1.45
C PRO A 355 0.40 -4.35 -1.65
N ALA A 356 -0.92 -4.24 -1.47
CA ALA A 356 -1.84 -5.36 -1.66
C ALA A 356 -1.90 -5.82 -3.13
N ILE A 357 -1.94 -4.89 -4.08
CA ILE A 357 -1.93 -5.20 -5.52
C ILE A 357 -0.60 -5.84 -5.91
N ALA A 358 0.51 -5.30 -5.41
CA ALA A 358 1.84 -5.82 -5.73
C ALA A 358 2.06 -7.27 -5.25
N LEU A 359 1.48 -7.62 -4.10
CA LEU A 359 1.78 -8.88 -3.39
C LEU A 359 0.64 -9.92 -3.48
N ALA A 360 -0.61 -9.46 -3.53
CA ALA A 360 -1.81 -10.29 -3.54
C ALA A 360 -2.92 -9.68 -4.44
N PRO A 361 -2.69 -9.53 -5.76
CA PRO A 361 -3.54 -8.74 -6.66
C PRO A 361 -5.00 -9.22 -6.71
N LYS A 362 -5.23 -10.54 -6.69
CA LYS A 362 -6.58 -11.10 -6.68
C LYS A 362 -7.35 -10.74 -5.41
N ALA A 363 -6.67 -10.74 -4.27
CA ALA A 363 -7.29 -10.38 -3.00
C ALA A 363 -7.52 -8.86 -2.94
N ALA A 364 -6.60 -8.05 -3.44
CA ALA A 364 -6.76 -6.60 -3.51
C ALA A 364 -7.99 -6.20 -4.32
N ILE A 365 -8.10 -6.66 -5.58
CA ILE A 365 -9.25 -6.37 -6.45
C ILE A 365 -10.56 -6.85 -5.83
N LEU A 366 -10.55 -8.04 -5.22
CA LEU A 366 -11.75 -8.55 -4.59
C LEU A 366 -12.13 -7.73 -3.36
N ALA A 367 -11.16 -7.27 -2.56
CA ALA A 367 -11.43 -6.46 -1.40
C ALA A 367 -12.09 -5.13 -1.79
N THR A 368 -11.60 -4.47 -2.85
CA THR A 368 -12.22 -3.28 -3.47
C THR A 368 -13.67 -3.52 -3.89
N LEU A 369 -13.94 -4.66 -4.55
CA LEU A 369 -15.32 -4.99 -4.95
C LEU A 369 -16.23 -5.27 -3.74
N TYR A 370 -15.68 -5.86 -2.69
CA TYR A 370 -16.41 -6.16 -1.46
C TYR A 370 -16.66 -4.92 -0.59
N SER A 371 -15.79 -3.90 -0.62
CA SER A 371 -16.03 -2.59 0.02
C SER A 371 -17.01 -1.73 -0.79
N GLY A 372 -17.06 -1.91 -2.11
CA GLY A 372 -18.03 -1.23 -2.97
C GLY A 372 -19.50 -1.50 -2.65
N VAL A 373 -19.86 -2.75 -2.33
CA VAL A 373 -21.24 -3.13 -1.99
C VAL A 373 -21.78 -2.37 -0.76
N PRO A 374 -21.14 -2.41 0.43
CA PRO A 374 -21.60 -1.65 1.57
C PRO A 374 -21.50 -0.14 1.34
N ALA A 375 -20.52 0.35 0.55
CA ALA A 375 -20.44 1.77 0.19
C ALA A 375 -21.70 2.24 -0.56
N ILE A 376 -22.16 1.49 -1.56
CA ILE A 376 -23.41 1.78 -2.28
C ILE A 376 -24.60 1.77 -1.32
N ILE A 377 -24.72 0.71 -0.50
CA ILE A 377 -25.85 0.58 0.43
C ILE A 377 -25.89 1.78 1.38
N VAL A 378 -24.78 2.10 2.03
CA VAL A 378 -24.71 3.16 3.04
C VAL A 378 -24.89 4.54 2.43
N ALA A 379 -24.21 4.83 1.31
CA ALA A 379 -24.31 6.12 0.63
C ALA A 379 -25.74 6.41 0.14
N TYR A 380 -26.36 5.47 -0.58
CA TYR A 380 -27.71 5.66 -1.10
C TYR A 380 -28.76 5.63 0.01
N SER A 381 -28.59 4.81 1.06
CA SER A 381 -29.49 4.85 2.21
C SER A 381 -29.43 6.20 2.92
N TYR A 382 -28.22 6.77 3.08
CA TYR A 382 -28.08 8.09 3.67
C TYR A 382 -28.74 9.16 2.81
N MET A 383 -28.48 9.14 1.50
CA MET A 383 -29.08 10.07 0.55
C MET A 383 -30.61 10.03 0.67
N PHE A 384 -31.27 8.89 0.46
CA PHE A 384 -32.74 8.83 0.48
C PHE A 384 -33.41 9.14 1.82
N LEU A 385 -32.69 9.00 2.94
CA LEU A 385 -33.25 9.22 4.28
C LEU A 385 -33.00 10.64 4.83
N PHE A 386 -31.92 11.29 4.41
CA PHE A 386 -31.44 12.53 5.03
C PHE A 386 -31.17 13.68 4.04
N GLU A 387 -31.12 13.42 2.73
CA GLU A 387 -30.83 14.41 1.67
C GLU A 387 -31.94 14.44 0.61
#